data_AF-A0ABC8YY85-F1
#
_entry.id   AF-A0ABC8YY85-F1
#
_cell.length_a   1.000
_cell.length_b   1.000
_cell.length_c   1.000
_cell.angle_alpha   90.00
_cell.angle_beta   90.00
_cell.angle_gamma   90.00
#
_symmetry.space_group_name_H-M   'P 1'
#
loop_
_entity.id
_entity.type
_entity.pdbx_description
1 polymer ?
#
loop_
_entity_poly.entity_id
_entity_poly.type
_entity_poly.pdbx_seq_one_letter_code
_entity_poly.pdbx_strand_id
1 'polypeptide(L)'
;MTLDTAAAAAAADAPSSEADASDAVRPLLSDAGEPSSAEELDARYAPYARRDAYGVMGRGPLAPTEAARLALAAAVLVPLRFVAGMLVLLLYYLVCRVCTLFADADEGRPRLAGWRRKAVLRSGCALSRAMLFVFGFYWIRETDKRLPNAEDVNQNQPEELGRPGAIVSNHVSYVDILYHMSASFPSFVAKESVSRLPLVGLISKCLGCIFVQRELKSSDSKGVSGAVTERVLEVCKDKNTPMMLLFPEGTTTNGDYLLPFKTGAFLASAPVQPVILRYPYRRFSPAWDSMDGARHVFLLLCQFVNYMEVVRLPVYYPSEKEKGDPKLYANNVRKLIAMEGNLVLSNLGLADKRVYHAALSGSSLPGAQHEKDD
;
A
#
# COMPACT_ATOMS: atom_id res chain seq x y z
N MET A 1 33.52 -75.24 5.46
CA MET A 1 34.37 -74.06 5.23
C MET A 1 33.82 -72.95 6.12
N THR A 2 34.48 -72.53 7.20
CA THR A 2 35.79 -71.84 7.31
C THR A 2 35.73 -70.42 6.72
N LEU A 3 36.05 -69.34 7.43
CA LEU A 3 36.56 -69.22 8.82
C LEU A 3 36.20 -67.83 9.43
N ASP A 4 36.42 -67.77 10.75
CA ASP A 4 36.70 -66.62 11.62
C ASP A 4 37.52 -65.44 11.01
N THR A 5 37.60 -64.24 11.59
CA THR A 5 36.99 -63.60 12.81
C THR A 5 36.65 -62.12 12.45
N ALA A 6 36.69 -61.01 13.21
CA ALA A 6 37.08 -60.54 14.57
C ALA A 6 36.41 -59.14 14.76
N ALA A 7 36.36 -58.43 15.89
CA ALA A 7 36.44 -58.67 17.36
C ALA A 7 35.94 -57.35 18.03
N ALA A 8 35.90 -57.23 19.37
CA ALA A 8 35.20 -56.12 20.07
C ALA A 8 36.08 -55.31 21.07
N ALA A 9 35.44 -54.32 21.74
CA ALA A 9 35.95 -53.42 22.79
C ALA A 9 36.91 -52.29 22.34
N ALA A 10 37.04 -51.15 23.03
CA ALA A 10 36.39 -50.61 24.25
C ALA A 10 36.18 -49.07 24.06
N ALA A 11 35.11 -48.42 24.52
CA ALA A 11 34.74 -48.03 25.91
C ALA A 11 35.56 -46.85 26.49
N ALA A 12 34.90 -46.03 27.34
CA ALA A 12 35.28 -44.69 27.84
C ALA A 12 34.99 -43.53 26.84
N ASP A 13 34.48 -42.36 27.24
CA ASP A 13 34.02 -41.94 28.58
C ASP A 13 32.82 -40.97 28.51
N ALA A 14 32.14 -40.71 29.63
CA ALA A 14 31.05 -39.74 29.75
C ALA A 14 31.10 -39.01 31.10
N PRO A 15 30.82 -37.69 31.12
CA PRO A 15 29.62 -37.30 31.87
C PRO A 15 28.78 -36.19 31.20
N SER A 16 27.57 -36.05 31.73
CA SER A 16 26.61 -34.98 31.44
C SER A 16 26.92 -33.66 32.14
N SER A 17 26.56 -32.53 31.53
CA SER A 17 26.11 -31.35 32.28
C SER A 17 25.07 -30.54 31.50
N GLU A 18 23.87 -30.39 32.06
CA GLU A 18 23.02 -29.24 31.77
C GLU A 18 23.65 -28.01 32.45
N ALA A 19 23.71 -26.88 31.72
CA ALA A 19 24.09 -25.58 32.28
C ALA A 19 23.52 -24.45 31.40
N ASP A 20 23.15 -23.34 32.03
CA ASP A 20 22.57 -22.17 31.36
C ASP A 20 23.49 -21.54 30.30
N ALA A 21 22.87 -21.07 29.21
CA ALA A 21 23.47 -20.16 28.26
C ALA A 21 22.41 -19.17 27.72
N SER A 22 21.90 -18.32 28.63
CA SER A 22 21.27 -17.05 28.25
C SER A 22 22.27 -16.14 27.50
N ASP A 23 21.75 -15.10 26.84
CA ASP A 23 22.55 -14.06 26.17
C ASP A 23 23.55 -14.54 25.11
N ALA A 24 23.03 -15.25 24.11
CA ALA A 24 23.57 -15.19 22.75
C ALA A 24 23.37 -13.78 22.16
N VAL A 25 24.17 -12.82 22.64
CA VAL A 25 24.15 -11.41 22.22
C VAL A 25 24.29 -11.29 20.71
N ARG A 26 23.28 -10.73 20.04
CA ARG A 26 23.39 -10.37 18.63
C ARG A 26 24.47 -9.30 18.49
N PRO A 27 25.44 -9.41 17.56
CA PRO A 27 26.32 -8.30 17.25
C PRO A 27 25.48 -7.12 16.78
N LEU A 28 25.61 -5.99 17.48
CA LEU A 28 25.09 -4.71 17.03
C LEU A 28 25.80 -4.34 15.74
N LEU A 29 25.06 -4.22 14.63
CA LEU A 29 25.58 -3.69 13.37
C LEU A 29 25.66 -2.16 13.42
N SER A 30 26.49 -1.65 14.33
CA SER A 30 27.24 -0.41 14.08
C SER A 30 28.18 -0.64 12.88
N ASP A 31 28.54 0.44 12.19
CA ASP A 31 29.44 0.43 11.02
C ASP A 31 28.98 -0.39 9.81
N ALA A 32 27.69 -0.28 9.46
CA ALA A 32 27.30 -0.29 8.06
C ALA A 32 27.55 1.11 7.46
N GLY A 33 28.80 1.38 7.08
CA GLY A 33 29.32 2.69 6.66
C GLY A 33 28.54 3.39 5.53
N GLU A 34 28.84 4.68 5.33
CA GLU A 34 28.21 5.47 4.26
C GLU A 34 28.44 4.80 2.89
N PRO A 35 27.40 4.63 2.05
CA PRO A 35 27.56 4.01 0.75
C PRO A 35 28.43 4.90 -0.14
N SER A 36 29.51 4.32 -0.67
CA SER A 36 30.57 5.04 -1.39
C SER A 36 30.12 5.54 -2.77
N SER A 37 29.00 5.01 -3.29
CA SER A 37 28.34 5.49 -4.50
C SER A 37 26.82 5.54 -4.36
N ALA A 38 26.18 6.35 -5.21
CA ALA A 38 24.73 6.39 -5.32
C ALA A 38 24.12 5.04 -5.78
N GLU A 39 24.88 4.25 -6.55
CA GLU A 39 24.44 2.93 -7.03
C GLU A 39 24.39 1.90 -5.89
N GLU A 40 25.32 1.95 -4.93
CA GLU A 40 25.29 1.13 -3.71
C GLU A 40 24.09 1.50 -2.82
N LEU A 41 23.78 2.79 -2.69
CA LEU A 41 22.59 3.26 -1.96
C LEU A 41 21.30 2.76 -2.63
N ASP A 42 21.18 2.90 -3.96
CA ASP A 42 20.02 2.43 -4.73
C ASP A 42 19.91 0.90 -4.77
N ALA A 43 21.00 0.16 -4.67
CA ALA A 43 20.99 -1.29 -4.50
C ALA A 43 20.52 -1.69 -3.08
N ARG A 44 21.04 -1.05 -2.04
CA ARG A 44 20.67 -1.27 -0.63
C ARG A 44 19.19 -0.96 -0.36
N TYR A 45 18.64 0.03 -1.06
CA TYR A 45 17.26 0.51 -0.89
C TYR A 45 16.38 0.29 -2.14
N ALA A 46 16.65 -0.76 -2.93
CA ALA A 46 16.02 -1.03 -4.23
C ALA A 46 14.48 -0.93 -4.31
N PRO A 47 13.65 -1.25 -3.29
CA PRO A 47 12.20 -1.00 -3.30
C PRO A 47 11.79 0.48 -3.41
N TYR A 48 12.72 1.41 -3.23
CA TYR A 48 12.50 2.85 -3.23
C TYR A 48 13.32 3.57 -4.32
N ALA A 49 14.19 2.85 -5.04
CA ALA A 49 15.00 3.38 -6.12
C ALA A 49 14.15 3.75 -7.34
N ARG A 50 14.35 4.98 -7.87
CA ARG A 50 13.65 5.49 -9.07
C ARG A 50 14.49 5.24 -10.31
N ARG A 51 13.93 4.50 -11.27
CA ARG A 51 14.61 4.08 -12.51
C ARG A 51 13.88 4.58 -13.77
N ASP A 52 13.51 5.86 -13.78
CA ASP A 52 12.87 6.53 -14.91
C ASP A 52 13.75 7.62 -15.54
N ALA A 53 13.30 8.24 -16.64
CA ALA A 53 14.09 9.20 -17.40
C ALA A 53 14.35 10.53 -16.66
N TYR A 54 13.70 10.77 -15.52
CA TYR A 54 13.94 11.93 -14.66
C TYR A 54 14.87 11.59 -13.48
N GLY A 55 15.28 10.32 -13.36
CA GLY A 55 16.27 9.83 -12.41
C GLY A 55 15.91 10.01 -10.94
N VAL A 56 16.91 9.84 -10.08
CA VAL A 56 16.80 10.00 -8.62
C VAL A 56 16.18 11.36 -8.27
N MET A 57 15.19 11.36 -7.36
CA MET A 57 14.44 12.55 -6.93
C MET A 57 13.75 13.35 -8.07
N GLY A 58 13.65 12.80 -9.29
CA GLY A 58 13.20 13.56 -10.47
C GLY A 58 14.14 14.73 -10.81
N ARG A 59 15.44 14.59 -10.52
CA ARG A 59 16.50 15.61 -10.67
C ARG A 59 17.65 15.18 -11.59
N GLY A 60 17.53 14.02 -12.24
CA GLY A 60 18.53 13.53 -13.19
C GLY A 60 18.67 14.41 -14.45
N PRO A 61 19.81 14.32 -15.15
CA PRO A 61 20.07 15.10 -16.36
C PRO A 61 19.15 14.65 -17.51
N LEU A 62 18.42 15.60 -18.10
CA LEU A 62 17.59 15.37 -19.28
C LEU A 62 18.35 15.77 -20.55
N ALA A 63 18.31 14.94 -21.59
CA ALA A 63 18.83 15.34 -22.90
C ALA A 63 17.99 16.50 -23.49
N PRO A 64 18.55 17.38 -24.35
CA PRO A 64 17.85 18.60 -24.79
C PRO A 64 16.49 18.37 -25.44
N THR A 65 16.32 17.29 -26.20
CA THR A 65 15.03 16.89 -26.80
C THR A 65 14.00 16.46 -25.76
N GLU A 66 14.43 15.97 -24.60
CA GLU A 66 13.57 15.57 -23.49
C GLU A 66 13.16 16.75 -22.63
N ALA A 67 14.09 17.67 -22.36
CA ALA A 67 13.81 18.96 -21.74
C ALA A 67 12.83 19.79 -22.57
N ALA A 68 13.01 19.86 -23.90
CA ALA A 68 12.08 20.56 -24.80
C ALA A 68 10.67 19.95 -24.79
N ARG A 69 10.55 18.60 -24.80
CA ARG A 69 9.27 17.90 -24.66
C ARG A 69 8.61 18.17 -23.30
N LEU A 70 9.39 18.18 -22.22
CA LEU A 70 8.89 18.51 -20.88
C LEU A 70 8.40 19.96 -20.80
N ALA A 71 9.13 20.92 -21.37
CA ALA A 71 8.74 22.32 -21.40
C ALA A 71 7.43 22.54 -22.19
N LEU A 72 7.28 21.90 -23.36
CA LEU A 72 6.03 21.94 -24.13
C LEU A 72 4.86 21.31 -23.37
N ALA A 73 5.08 20.15 -22.72
CA ALA A 73 4.06 19.51 -21.90
C ALA A 73 3.69 20.35 -20.66
N ALA A 74 4.66 21.02 -20.04
CA ALA A 74 4.45 21.94 -18.92
C ALA A 74 3.65 23.19 -19.34
N ALA A 75 3.90 23.73 -20.54
CA ALA A 75 3.17 24.88 -21.07
C ALA A 75 1.72 24.54 -21.46
N VAL A 76 1.47 23.35 -22.01
CA VAL A 76 0.17 22.97 -22.60
C VAL A 76 -0.68 22.09 -21.69
N LEU A 77 -0.12 20.99 -21.17
CA LEU A 77 -0.90 19.99 -20.42
C LEU A 77 -1.14 20.38 -18.97
N VAL A 78 -0.14 20.97 -18.29
CA VAL A 78 -0.24 21.27 -16.86
C VAL A 78 -1.34 22.29 -16.54
N PRO A 79 -1.48 23.46 -17.23
CA PRO A 79 -2.56 24.41 -16.94
C PRO A 79 -3.94 23.81 -17.18
N LEU A 80 -4.11 23.12 -18.33
CA LEU A 80 -5.37 22.47 -18.71
C LEU A 80 -5.78 21.41 -17.70
N ARG A 81 -4.87 20.52 -17.31
CA ARG A 81 -5.14 19.43 -16.37
C ARG A 81 -5.25 19.92 -14.92
N PHE A 82 -4.53 20.97 -14.52
CA PHE A 82 -4.71 21.60 -13.21
C PHE A 82 -6.11 22.18 -13.07
N VAL A 83 -6.58 22.96 -14.05
CA VAL A 83 -7.96 23.49 -14.07
C VAL A 83 -8.99 22.36 -14.08
N ALA A 84 -8.84 21.36 -14.96
CA ALA A 84 -9.76 20.22 -15.02
C ALA A 84 -9.80 19.41 -13.71
N GLY A 85 -8.64 19.14 -13.10
CA GLY A 85 -8.53 18.43 -11.82
C GLY A 85 -9.15 19.22 -10.66
N MET A 86 -8.90 20.53 -10.60
CA MET A 86 -9.53 21.41 -9.60
C MET A 86 -11.06 21.47 -9.78
N LEU A 87 -11.56 21.51 -11.02
CA LEU A 87 -13.01 21.44 -11.28
C LEU A 87 -13.63 20.10 -10.83
N VAL A 88 -12.97 18.96 -11.10
CA VAL A 88 -13.42 17.64 -10.63
C VAL A 88 -13.41 17.56 -9.09
N LEU A 89 -12.37 18.08 -8.44
CA LEU A 89 -12.26 18.11 -6.98
C LEU A 89 -13.31 19.03 -6.33
N LEU A 90 -13.53 20.23 -6.89
CA LEU A 90 -14.55 21.19 -6.43
C LEU A 90 -15.96 20.63 -6.62
N LEU A 91 -16.26 20.03 -7.79
CA LEU A 91 -17.53 19.39 -8.05
C LEU A 91 -17.80 18.25 -7.05
N TYR A 92 -16.80 17.41 -6.77
CA TYR A 92 -17.00 16.32 -5.81
C TYR A 92 -17.15 16.85 -4.37
N TYR A 93 -16.37 17.86 -3.98
CA TYR A 93 -16.56 18.57 -2.71
C TYR A 93 -17.96 19.16 -2.59
N LEU A 94 -18.52 19.76 -3.65
CA LEU A 94 -19.89 20.27 -3.67
C LEU A 94 -20.93 19.16 -3.45
N VAL A 95 -20.80 18.00 -4.12
CA VAL A 95 -21.72 16.86 -3.90
C VAL A 95 -21.63 16.36 -2.46
N CYS A 96 -20.42 16.18 -1.91
CA CYS A 96 -20.21 15.86 -0.50
C CYS A 96 -20.81 16.92 0.42
N ARG A 97 -20.63 18.21 0.13
CA ARG A 97 -21.14 19.32 0.94
C ARG A 97 -22.67 19.32 0.97
N VAL A 98 -23.33 19.24 -0.19
CA VAL A 98 -24.80 19.17 -0.28
C VAL A 98 -25.34 17.93 0.44
N CYS A 99 -24.73 16.76 0.25
CA CYS A 99 -25.17 15.52 0.92
C CYS A 99 -24.95 15.54 2.44
N THR A 100 -24.06 16.39 2.95
CA THR A 100 -23.78 16.57 4.39
C THR A 100 -24.50 17.76 5.03
N LEU A 101 -25.23 18.58 4.27
CA LEU A 101 -26.08 19.65 4.85
C LEU A 101 -27.16 19.02 5.74
N PHE A 102 -27.22 19.42 7.01
CA PHE A 102 -28.16 18.87 8.00
C PHE A 102 -28.07 17.34 8.15
N ALA A 103 -26.86 16.78 8.03
CA ALA A 103 -26.58 15.39 8.41
C ALA A 103 -25.81 15.37 9.74
N ASP A 104 -26.24 14.55 10.68
CA ASP A 104 -25.54 14.37 11.96
C ASP A 104 -24.13 13.82 11.74
N ALA A 105 -23.18 14.34 12.51
CA ALA A 105 -21.78 13.93 12.46
C ALA A 105 -21.42 13.14 13.73
N ASP A 106 -20.83 11.97 13.54
CA ASP A 106 -20.49 11.00 14.57
C ASP A 106 -18.98 10.73 14.49
N GLU A 107 -18.26 11.02 15.57
CA GLU A 107 -16.79 11.13 15.58
C GLU A 107 -16.24 12.02 14.43
N GLY A 108 -17.00 13.07 14.04
CA GLY A 108 -16.66 13.95 12.92
C GLY A 108 -16.87 13.33 11.53
N ARG A 109 -17.50 12.16 11.42
CA ARG A 109 -17.90 11.49 10.17
C ARG A 109 -19.41 11.65 9.94
N PRO A 110 -19.87 12.14 8.78
CA PRO A 110 -21.30 12.35 8.54
C PRO A 110 -22.04 11.01 8.38
N ARG A 111 -23.15 10.83 9.11
CA ARG A 111 -24.02 9.64 9.03
C ARG A 111 -24.88 9.68 7.75
N LEU A 112 -24.25 9.45 6.60
CA LEU A 112 -24.92 9.43 5.30
C LEU A 112 -25.71 8.13 5.09
N ALA A 113 -27.04 8.24 4.98
CA ALA A 113 -27.95 7.14 4.66
C ALA A 113 -28.68 7.34 3.32
N GLY A 114 -29.44 6.32 2.89
CA GLY A 114 -30.41 6.41 1.79
C GLY A 114 -29.84 6.96 0.48
N TRP A 115 -30.56 7.93 -0.11
CA TRP A 115 -30.19 8.54 -1.40
C TRP A 115 -28.91 9.38 -1.31
N ARG A 116 -28.69 10.13 -0.22
CA ARG A 116 -27.50 10.96 0.00
C ARG A 116 -26.23 10.11 -0.08
N ARG A 117 -26.27 8.94 0.56
CA ARG A 117 -25.19 7.96 0.49
C ARG A 117 -24.98 7.45 -0.94
N LYS A 118 -26.04 7.00 -1.62
CA LYS A 118 -25.96 6.52 -3.01
C LYS A 118 -25.40 7.58 -3.96
N ALA A 119 -25.76 8.86 -3.77
CA ALA A 119 -25.26 9.98 -4.56
C ALA A 119 -23.74 10.16 -4.38
N VAL A 120 -23.25 10.26 -3.13
CA VAL A 120 -21.80 10.38 -2.84
C VAL A 120 -21.00 9.20 -3.38
N LEU A 121 -21.49 7.96 -3.23
CA LEU A 121 -20.82 6.77 -3.76
C LEU A 121 -20.73 6.83 -5.30
N ARG A 122 -21.84 7.11 -5.99
CA ARG A 122 -21.89 7.12 -7.48
C ARG A 122 -21.13 8.29 -8.07
N SER A 123 -21.23 9.50 -7.49
CA SER A 123 -20.41 10.64 -7.92
C SER A 123 -18.93 10.39 -7.63
N GLY A 124 -18.61 9.78 -6.49
CA GLY A 124 -17.25 9.41 -6.11
C GLY A 124 -16.59 8.49 -7.13
N CYS A 125 -17.27 7.39 -7.52
CA CYS A 125 -16.79 6.52 -8.59
C CYS A 125 -16.50 7.28 -9.90
N ALA A 126 -17.48 8.06 -10.38
CA ALA A 126 -17.39 8.77 -11.65
C ALA A 126 -16.32 9.87 -11.64
N LEU A 127 -16.23 10.65 -10.56
CA LEU A 127 -15.30 11.77 -10.44
C LEU A 127 -13.87 11.31 -10.14
N SER A 128 -13.66 10.21 -9.41
CA SER A 128 -12.35 9.56 -9.35
C SER A 128 -11.92 8.99 -10.70
N ARG A 129 -12.86 8.43 -11.50
CA ARG A 129 -12.55 7.99 -12.87
C ARG A 129 -12.19 9.16 -13.79
N ALA A 130 -12.87 10.30 -13.64
CA ALA A 130 -12.54 11.53 -14.34
C ALA A 130 -11.18 12.11 -13.93
N MET A 131 -10.84 12.08 -12.63
CA MET A 131 -9.51 12.50 -12.14
C MET A 131 -8.39 11.64 -12.74
N LEU A 132 -8.58 10.31 -12.82
CA LEU A 132 -7.65 9.41 -13.51
C LEU A 132 -7.46 9.79 -14.98
N PHE A 133 -8.55 10.11 -15.70
CA PHE A 133 -8.48 10.60 -17.08
C PHE A 133 -7.73 11.94 -17.19
N VAL A 134 -7.94 12.88 -16.25
CA VAL A 134 -7.18 14.14 -16.17
C VAL A 134 -5.68 13.88 -15.95
N PHE A 135 -5.32 12.88 -15.13
CA PHE A 135 -3.94 12.43 -14.94
C PHE A 135 -3.40 11.55 -16.08
N GLY A 136 -4.09 11.47 -17.23
CA GLY A 136 -3.63 10.70 -18.39
C GLY A 136 -3.77 9.18 -18.27
N PHE A 137 -4.41 8.67 -17.21
CA PHE A 137 -4.83 7.26 -17.10
C PHE A 137 -6.10 7.07 -17.92
N TYR A 138 -5.93 7.15 -19.24
CA TYR A 138 -6.98 7.04 -20.22
C TYR A 138 -7.59 5.65 -20.16
N TRP A 139 -6.84 4.61 -20.51
CA TRP A 139 -7.29 3.21 -20.45
C TRP A 139 -6.65 2.51 -19.25
N ILE A 140 -7.43 1.71 -18.52
CA ILE A 140 -6.99 0.90 -17.38
C ILE A 140 -7.26 -0.55 -17.74
N ARG A 141 -6.22 -1.37 -17.77
CA ARG A 141 -6.32 -2.79 -18.15
C ARG A 141 -6.64 -3.62 -16.91
N GLU A 142 -7.91 -3.90 -16.70
CA GLU A 142 -8.32 -4.85 -15.66
C GLU A 142 -8.21 -6.30 -16.15
N THR A 143 -7.75 -7.20 -15.28
CA THR A 143 -7.75 -8.65 -15.47
C THR A 143 -8.34 -9.28 -14.22
N ASP A 144 -9.39 -10.09 -14.37
CA ASP A 144 -10.13 -10.65 -13.24
C ASP A 144 -9.93 -12.17 -13.18
N LYS A 145 -9.07 -12.65 -12.27
CA LYS A 145 -8.79 -14.07 -12.06
C LYS A 145 -9.80 -14.76 -11.12
N ARG A 146 -10.86 -14.06 -10.67
CA ARG A 146 -11.95 -14.67 -9.89
C ARG A 146 -12.79 -15.64 -10.72
N LEU A 147 -12.80 -15.46 -12.04
CA LEU A 147 -13.36 -16.38 -13.01
C LEU A 147 -12.19 -17.06 -13.75
N PRO A 148 -11.96 -18.36 -13.55
CA PRO A 148 -11.18 -19.16 -14.50
C PRO A 148 -11.83 -19.12 -15.89
N ASN A 149 -11.09 -19.53 -16.93
CA ASN A 149 -11.70 -19.80 -18.23
C ASN A 149 -12.85 -20.82 -18.05
N ALA A 150 -13.91 -20.68 -18.84
CA ALA A 150 -15.19 -21.38 -18.63
C ALA A 150 -15.18 -22.91 -18.86
N GLU A 151 -14.00 -23.52 -18.95
CA GLU A 151 -13.77 -24.94 -19.25
C GLU A 151 -13.41 -25.76 -17.99
N ASP A 152 -12.94 -25.12 -16.91
CA ASP A 152 -12.49 -25.77 -15.65
C ASP A 152 -13.47 -25.59 -14.46
N VAL A 153 -14.67 -25.05 -14.68
CA VAL A 153 -15.64 -24.81 -13.60
C VAL A 153 -16.42 -26.08 -13.25
N ASN A 154 -15.80 -26.95 -12.46
CA ASN A 154 -16.52 -27.97 -11.71
C ASN A 154 -17.52 -27.27 -10.75
N GLN A 155 -18.82 -27.57 -10.88
CA GLN A 155 -19.94 -26.70 -10.45
C GLN A 155 -20.20 -26.68 -8.92
N ASN A 156 -19.19 -26.98 -8.10
CA ASN A 156 -19.30 -27.19 -6.65
C ASN A 156 -18.59 -26.08 -5.82
N GLN A 157 -18.65 -24.81 -6.25
CA GLN A 157 -18.35 -23.69 -5.34
C GLN A 157 -19.61 -23.33 -4.54
N PRO A 158 -19.63 -23.44 -3.20
CA PRO A 158 -20.82 -23.15 -2.42
C PRO A 158 -21.19 -21.65 -2.44
N GLU A 159 -22.49 -21.36 -2.58
CA GLU A 159 -23.02 -19.98 -2.45
C GLU A 159 -22.85 -19.38 -1.04
N GLU A 160 -22.41 -20.20 -0.07
CA GLU A 160 -22.05 -19.83 1.31
C GLU A 160 -20.71 -19.07 1.42
N LEU A 161 -19.97 -18.89 0.33
CA LEU A 161 -18.66 -18.21 0.32
C LEU A 161 -18.78 -16.72 0.69
N GLY A 162 -18.64 -16.44 2.00
CA GLY A 162 -18.85 -15.14 2.62
C GLY A 162 -18.07 -13.97 1.99
N ARG A 163 -18.68 -12.78 2.05
CA ARG A 163 -18.15 -11.52 1.49
C ARG A 163 -16.77 -11.19 2.10
N PRO A 164 -15.75 -10.82 1.29
CA PRO A 164 -14.47 -10.37 1.81
C PRO A 164 -14.62 -9.10 2.67
N GLY A 165 -14.00 -9.12 3.85
CA GLY A 165 -14.08 -8.02 4.82
C GLY A 165 -13.16 -6.84 4.46
N ALA A 166 -12.08 -7.10 3.72
CA ALA A 166 -11.18 -6.08 3.21
C ALA A 166 -10.71 -6.39 1.79
N ILE A 167 -10.41 -5.32 1.04
CA ILE A 167 -9.55 -5.37 -0.14
C ILE A 167 -8.11 -5.18 0.35
N VAL A 168 -7.19 -6.03 -0.11
CA VAL A 168 -5.75 -5.94 0.18
C VAL A 168 -5.01 -5.67 -1.13
N SER A 169 -4.19 -4.62 -1.17
CA SER A 169 -3.42 -4.25 -2.37
C SER A 169 -1.96 -3.98 -2.04
N ASN A 170 -1.08 -4.21 -3.01
CA ASN A 170 0.23 -3.54 -3.03
C ASN A 170 0.04 -2.02 -3.17
N HIS A 171 1.01 -1.24 -2.71
CA HIS A 171 0.95 0.22 -2.72
C HIS A 171 2.11 0.81 -3.50
N VAL A 172 1.81 1.51 -4.58
CA VAL A 172 2.80 2.08 -5.50
C VAL A 172 2.63 3.59 -5.57
N SER A 173 1.41 4.13 -5.55
CA SER A 173 1.16 5.56 -5.70
C SER A 173 -0.04 6.07 -4.90
N TYR A 174 -0.17 7.38 -4.73
CA TYR A 174 -1.45 7.98 -4.29
C TYR A 174 -2.55 7.80 -5.34
N VAL A 175 -2.17 7.55 -6.60
CA VAL A 175 -3.09 7.24 -7.71
C VAL A 175 -3.87 5.94 -7.44
N ASP A 176 -3.32 5.01 -6.66
CA ASP A 176 -3.98 3.75 -6.25
C ASP A 176 -5.34 4.05 -5.58
N ILE A 177 -5.40 5.12 -4.77
CA ILE A 177 -6.60 5.56 -4.07
C ILE A 177 -7.68 5.97 -5.08
N LEU A 178 -7.33 6.72 -6.13
CA LEU A 178 -8.26 7.14 -7.17
C LEU A 178 -8.79 5.94 -7.96
N TYR A 179 -7.93 4.95 -8.26
CA TYR A 179 -8.38 3.71 -8.90
C TYR A 179 -9.41 2.97 -8.03
N HIS A 180 -9.08 2.68 -6.77
CA HIS A 180 -9.99 1.97 -5.89
C HIS A 180 -11.30 2.75 -5.61
N MET A 181 -11.23 4.08 -5.49
CA MET A 181 -12.43 4.94 -5.45
C MET A 181 -13.27 4.80 -6.72
N SER A 182 -12.65 4.80 -7.90
CA SER A 182 -13.36 4.66 -9.18
C SER A 182 -14.03 3.30 -9.37
N ALA A 183 -13.37 2.22 -8.92
CA ALA A 183 -13.79 0.84 -9.16
C ALA A 183 -14.82 0.31 -8.13
N SER A 184 -14.65 0.63 -6.84
CA SER A 184 -15.49 0.03 -5.78
C SER A 184 -15.78 0.94 -4.58
N PHE A 185 -15.27 2.17 -4.58
CA PHE A 185 -15.44 3.17 -3.52
C PHE A 185 -15.33 2.62 -2.07
N PRO A 186 -14.15 2.08 -1.69
CA PRO A 186 -13.92 1.56 -0.34
C PRO A 186 -13.67 2.67 0.69
N SER A 187 -13.73 2.33 1.98
CA SER A 187 -13.18 3.18 3.05
C SER A 187 -11.68 2.92 3.21
N PHE A 188 -10.90 3.96 3.55
CA PHE A 188 -9.44 3.90 3.65
C PHE A 188 -8.94 4.17 5.09
N VAL A 189 -7.68 3.83 5.35
CA VAL A 189 -6.93 4.29 6.55
C VAL A 189 -5.99 5.43 6.14
N ALA A 190 -6.21 6.64 6.68
CA ALA A 190 -5.53 7.87 6.28
C ALA A 190 -4.72 8.49 7.43
N LYS A 191 -3.78 9.40 7.14
CA LYS A 191 -3.16 10.26 8.18
C LYS A 191 -4.18 11.30 8.67
N GLU A 192 -4.12 11.67 9.95
CA GLU A 192 -4.97 12.74 10.50
C GLU A 192 -4.81 14.08 9.78
N SER A 193 -3.62 14.41 9.26
CA SER A 193 -3.42 15.63 8.45
C SER A 193 -4.32 15.68 7.20
N VAL A 194 -4.74 14.54 6.65
CA VAL A 194 -5.68 14.46 5.52
C VAL A 194 -7.09 14.91 5.92
N SER A 195 -7.48 14.72 7.18
CA SER A 195 -8.79 15.16 7.73
C SER A 195 -8.97 16.68 7.68
N ARG A 196 -7.85 17.41 7.61
CA ARG A 196 -7.71 18.87 7.70
C ARG A 196 -7.40 19.55 6.36
N LEU A 197 -7.12 18.78 5.30
CA LEU A 197 -6.85 19.35 3.97
C LEU A 197 -8.11 20.02 3.39
N PRO A 198 -7.99 21.21 2.76
CA PRO A 198 -9.12 21.86 2.11
C PRO A 198 -9.67 20.97 0.98
N LEU A 199 -11.00 20.95 0.84
CA LEU A 199 -11.78 20.06 -0.04
C LEU A 199 -11.67 18.56 0.32
N VAL A 200 -10.45 18.02 0.31
CA VAL A 200 -10.12 16.59 0.51
C VAL A 200 -10.55 16.07 1.88
N GLY A 201 -10.46 16.88 2.95
CA GLY A 201 -10.83 16.47 4.30
C GLY A 201 -12.32 16.11 4.45
N LEU A 202 -13.22 16.85 3.79
CA LEU A 202 -14.65 16.53 3.78
C LEU A 202 -14.93 15.26 2.95
N ILE A 203 -14.28 15.12 1.79
CA ILE A 203 -14.38 13.93 0.94
C ILE A 203 -13.92 12.68 1.71
N SER A 204 -12.79 12.77 2.43
CA SER A 204 -12.25 11.68 3.27
C SER A 204 -13.17 11.32 4.44
N LYS A 205 -13.90 12.29 5.00
CA LYS A 205 -14.94 12.04 6.01
C LYS A 205 -16.16 11.36 5.40
N CYS A 206 -16.59 11.75 4.21
CA CYS A 206 -17.69 11.12 3.47
C CYS A 206 -17.37 9.70 2.96
N LEU A 207 -16.09 9.40 2.70
CA LEU A 207 -15.56 8.05 2.46
C LEU A 207 -15.63 7.13 3.69
N GLY A 208 -15.91 7.66 4.88
CA GLY A 208 -15.90 6.89 6.12
C GLY A 208 -14.50 6.39 6.51
N CYS A 209 -13.44 7.13 6.11
CA CYS A 209 -12.06 6.79 6.42
C CYS A 209 -11.79 6.75 7.93
N ILE A 210 -10.84 5.90 8.32
CA ILE A 210 -10.24 5.91 9.66
C ILE A 210 -9.00 6.80 9.60
N PHE A 211 -8.99 7.87 10.39
CA PHE A 211 -7.84 8.78 10.48
C PHE A 211 -6.88 8.31 11.59
N VAL A 212 -5.58 8.49 11.36
CA VAL A 212 -4.51 8.00 12.22
C VAL A 212 -3.47 9.08 12.43
N GLN A 213 -3.20 9.41 13.71
CA GLN A 213 -1.98 10.09 14.12
C GLN A 213 -0.89 9.01 14.27
N ARG A 214 0.22 9.13 13.51
CA ARG A 214 1.31 8.13 13.54
C ARG A 214 2.49 8.56 14.43
N GLU A 215 2.49 9.81 14.88
CA GLU A 215 3.55 10.39 15.71
C GLU A 215 3.30 10.26 17.22
N LEU A 216 2.06 9.99 17.67
CA LEU A 216 1.70 9.82 19.09
C LEU A 216 1.23 8.40 19.39
N LYS A 217 1.89 7.72 20.34
CA LYS A 217 1.39 6.49 20.98
C LYS A 217 0.35 6.86 22.05
N SER A 218 -0.88 7.19 21.66
CA SER A 218 -1.96 7.42 22.63
C SER A 218 -2.44 6.11 23.24
N SER A 219 -2.30 5.95 24.55
CA SER A 219 -2.62 4.74 25.33
C SER A 219 -4.11 4.35 25.28
N ASP A 220 -5.01 5.35 25.23
CA ASP A 220 -6.40 5.19 25.66
C ASP A 220 -7.41 4.96 24.52
N SER A 221 -6.94 4.44 23.37
CA SER A 221 -7.81 4.11 22.24
C SER A 221 -7.65 2.63 21.85
N LYS A 222 -8.65 2.03 21.17
CA LYS A 222 -8.60 0.66 20.63
C LYS A 222 -7.43 0.38 19.65
N GLY A 223 -6.60 1.39 19.35
CA GLY A 223 -5.54 1.34 18.36
C GLY A 223 -6.07 1.28 16.94
N VAL A 224 -5.19 1.59 15.98
CA VAL A 224 -5.49 1.53 14.54
C VAL A 224 -5.94 0.12 14.14
N SER A 225 -5.31 -0.91 14.72
CA SER A 225 -5.63 -2.32 14.55
C SER A 225 -7.05 -2.67 15.02
N GLY A 226 -7.48 -2.19 16.19
CA GLY A 226 -8.82 -2.45 16.71
C GLY A 226 -9.91 -1.83 15.85
N ALA A 227 -9.77 -0.54 15.51
CA ALA A 227 -10.73 0.18 14.67
C ALA A 227 -10.82 -0.39 13.24
N VAL A 228 -9.70 -0.87 12.68
CA VAL A 228 -9.68 -1.62 11.42
C VAL A 228 -10.39 -2.96 11.55
N THR A 229 -10.08 -3.75 12.59
CA THR A 229 -10.69 -5.08 12.83
C THR A 229 -12.20 -4.98 12.98
N GLU A 230 -12.67 -3.99 13.75
CA GLU A 230 -14.09 -3.71 13.98
C GLU A 230 -14.83 -3.39 12.66
N ARG A 231 -14.29 -2.48 11.84
CA ARG A 231 -14.85 -2.18 10.51
C ARG A 231 -14.80 -3.37 9.55
N VAL A 232 -13.76 -4.20 9.58
CA VAL A 232 -13.69 -5.41 8.73
C VAL A 232 -14.79 -6.41 9.12
N LEU A 233 -15.11 -6.54 10.41
CA LEU A 233 -16.24 -7.35 10.89
C LEU A 233 -17.60 -6.71 10.57
N GLU A 234 -17.73 -5.38 10.57
CA GLU A 234 -18.92 -4.66 10.06
C GLU A 234 -19.17 -4.97 8.57
N VAL A 235 -18.12 -5.01 7.74
CA VAL A 235 -18.21 -5.31 6.29
C VAL A 235 -18.69 -6.72 6.02
N CYS A 236 -18.26 -7.71 6.80
CA CYS A 236 -18.73 -9.08 6.68
C CYS A 236 -20.20 -9.25 7.12
N LYS A 237 -20.67 -8.46 8.10
CA LYS A 237 -22.04 -8.53 8.64
C LYS A 237 -23.06 -7.78 7.78
N ASP A 238 -22.77 -6.54 7.37
CA ASP A 238 -23.67 -5.73 6.54
C ASP A 238 -23.12 -5.55 5.12
N LYS A 239 -23.83 -6.14 4.15
CA LYS A 239 -23.55 -6.00 2.71
C LYS A 239 -23.59 -4.53 2.25
N ASN A 240 -24.29 -3.64 2.96
CA ASN A 240 -24.30 -2.21 2.66
C ASN A 240 -23.05 -1.46 3.15
N THR A 241 -22.31 -1.93 4.16
CA THR A 241 -21.07 -1.27 4.62
C THR A 241 -20.01 -1.26 3.51
N PRO A 242 -19.28 -0.15 3.26
CA PRO A 242 -18.23 -0.14 2.22
C PRO A 242 -17.08 -1.04 2.65
N MET A 243 -16.57 -1.88 1.74
CA MET A 243 -15.35 -2.66 2.02
C MET A 243 -14.21 -1.72 2.42
N MET A 244 -13.36 -2.14 3.35
CA MET A 244 -12.15 -1.40 3.66
C MET A 244 -11.04 -1.74 2.66
N LEU A 245 -10.32 -0.75 2.14
CA LEU A 245 -9.06 -0.97 1.44
C LEU A 245 -7.90 -0.82 2.41
N LEU A 246 -6.98 -1.79 2.39
CA LEU A 246 -5.76 -1.77 3.16
C LEU A 246 -4.55 -2.00 2.26
N PHE A 247 -3.55 -1.14 2.47
CA PHE A 247 -2.20 -1.23 1.92
C PHE A 247 -1.29 -1.75 3.05
N PRO A 248 -1.16 -3.07 3.27
CA PRO A 248 -0.54 -3.63 4.48
C PRO A 248 0.96 -3.33 4.61
N GLU A 249 1.64 -2.98 3.50
CA GLU A 249 3.00 -2.43 3.50
C GLU A 249 3.11 -1.14 4.35
N GLY A 250 2.02 -0.35 4.41
CA GLY A 250 1.90 0.88 5.19
C GLY A 250 2.66 2.09 4.63
N THR A 251 3.30 1.91 3.47
CA THR A 251 4.03 2.88 2.64
C THR A 251 4.04 2.40 1.18
N THR A 252 4.37 3.27 0.24
CA THR A 252 4.54 2.95 -1.20
C THR A 252 5.94 2.41 -1.54
N THR A 253 6.03 1.57 -2.58
CA THR A 253 7.28 1.17 -3.28
C THR A 253 7.40 1.80 -4.67
N ASN A 254 8.45 1.48 -5.42
CA ASN A 254 8.59 1.79 -6.85
C ASN A 254 7.72 0.91 -7.78
N GLY A 255 7.09 -0.15 -7.25
CA GLY A 255 6.19 -1.04 -8.01
C GLY A 255 6.79 -2.37 -8.46
N ASP A 256 8.11 -2.56 -8.36
CA ASP A 256 8.77 -3.85 -8.67
C ASP A 256 8.94 -4.74 -7.41
N TYR A 257 8.88 -4.12 -6.22
CA TYR A 257 9.07 -4.78 -4.93
C TYR A 257 7.82 -4.72 -4.04
N LEU A 258 7.67 -5.73 -3.18
CA LEU A 258 6.60 -5.86 -2.19
C LEU A 258 7.20 -5.98 -0.77
N LEU A 259 6.85 -5.06 0.13
CA LEU A 259 7.35 -4.98 1.50
C LEU A 259 6.64 -5.96 2.47
N PRO A 260 7.12 -6.16 3.71
CA PRO A 260 6.46 -6.99 4.71
C PRO A 260 5.07 -6.45 5.07
N PHE A 261 4.08 -7.34 5.08
CA PHE A 261 2.68 -6.98 5.36
C PHE A 261 2.41 -6.87 6.86
N LYS A 262 1.79 -5.77 7.27
CA LYS A 262 1.30 -5.55 8.64
C LYS A 262 0.01 -6.31 8.85
N THR A 263 -0.15 -6.90 10.05
CA THR A 263 -1.26 -7.80 10.41
C THR A 263 -2.64 -7.13 10.43
N GLY A 264 -2.75 -5.80 10.37
CA GLY A 264 -4.00 -5.07 10.58
C GLY A 264 -5.19 -5.51 9.69
N ALA A 265 -4.94 -5.91 8.44
CA ALA A 265 -5.99 -6.44 7.55
C ALA A 265 -6.46 -7.87 7.88
N PHE A 266 -5.68 -8.58 8.68
CA PHE A 266 -5.74 -10.02 8.86
C PHE A 266 -6.21 -10.43 10.27
N LEU A 267 -6.13 -9.51 11.25
CA LEU A 267 -6.59 -9.69 12.64
C LEU A 267 -8.06 -10.11 12.77
N ALA A 268 -8.91 -9.73 11.83
CA ALA A 268 -10.33 -10.07 11.83
C ALA A 268 -10.64 -11.54 11.45
N SER A 269 -9.64 -12.31 11.00
CA SER A 269 -9.80 -13.67 10.46
C SER A 269 -10.80 -13.79 9.29
N ALA A 270 -11.18 -12.66 8.70
CA ALA A 270 -12.10 -12.55 7.58
C ALA A 270 -11.40 -12.85 6.24
N PRO A 271 -12.14 -13.31 5.21
CA PRO A 271 -11.60 -13.40 3.86
C PRO A 271 -11.18 -12.03 3.31
N VAL A 272 -10.13 -11.98 2.51
CA VAL A 272 -9.67 -10.75 1.84
C VAL A 272 -9.74 -10.87 0.33
N GLN A 273 -10.02 -9.76 -0.35
CA GLN A 273 -9.94 -9.62 -1.80
C GLN A 273 -8.54 -9.09 -2.17
N PRO A 274 -7.62 -9.91 -2.69
CA PRO A 274 -6.32 -9.42 -3.14
C PRO A 274 -6.48 -8.70 -4.48
N VAL A 275 -5.78 -7.59 -4.64
CA VAL A 275 -5.69 -6.81 -5.89
C VAL A 275 -4.24 -6.40 -6.10
N ILE A 276 -3.79 -6.38 -7.34
CA ILE A 276 -2.41 -6.03 -7.72
C ILE A 276 -2.46 -4.87 -8.72
N LEU A 277 -1.90 -3.72 -8.36
CA LEU A 277 -1.70 -2.59 -9.28
C LEU A 277 -0.28 -2.62 -9.84
N ARG A 278 -0.16 -2.54 -11.16
CA ARG A 278 1.10 -2.32 -11.88
C ARG A 278 0.99 -1.05 -12.73
N TYR A 279 2.09 -0.32 -12.85
CA TYR A 279 2.16 0.94 -13.61
C TYR A 279 3.22 0.84 -14.72
N PRO A 280 2.90 0.27 -15.90
CA PRO A 280 3.83 0.27 -17.02
C PRO A 280 4.15 1.70 -17.46
N TYR A 281 5.43 2.03 -17.59
CA TYR A 281 5.89 3.34 -18.07
C TYR A 281 6.96 3.24 -19.14
N ARG A 282 7.14 4.35 -19.88
CA ARG A 282 8.23 4.50 -20.87
C ARG A 282 9.26 5.57 -20.49
N ARG A 283 8.89 6.55 -19.67
CA ARG A 283 9.72 7.74 -19.35
C ARG A 283 9.54 8.25 -17.92
N PHE A 284 8.34 8.19 -17.35
CA PHE A 284 8.03 8.63 -15.99
C PHE A 284 7.37 7.48 -15.20
N SER A 285 7.90 7.14 -14.02
CA SER A 285 7.24 6.20 -13.11
C SER A 285 6.17 6.92 -12.27
N PRO A 286 4.88 6.51 -12.35
CA PRO A 286 3.83 7.06 -11.50
C PRO A 286 3.95 6.67 -10.02
N ALA A 287 4.88 5.78 -9.66
CA ALA A 287 5.14 5.38 -8.28
C ALA A 287 5.54 6.58 -7.40
N TRP A 288 5.16 6.58 -6.13
CA TRP A 288 5.61 7.55 -5.12
C TRP A 288 6.73 6.92 -4.30
N ASP A 289 7.89 6.77 -4.93
CA ASP A 289 9.07 6.13 -4.38
C ASP A 289 9.86 7.10 -3.47
N SER A 290 10.82 7.87 -4.00
CA SER A 290 11.68 8.79 -3.26
C SER A 290 11.37 10.28 -3.50
N MET A 291 10.75 10.61 -4.63
CA MET A 291 10.61 12.01 -5.09
C MET A 291 9.60 12.86 -4.29
N ASP A 292 9.90 14.16 -4.18
CA ASP A 292 8.99 15.20 -3.66
C ASP A 292 7.61 15.20 -4.34
N GLY A 293 6.57 15.50 -3.57
CA GLY A 293 5.19 15.44 -4.00
C GLY A 293 4.77 16.53 -5.01
N ALA A 294 5.27 17.75 -4.88
CA ALA A 294 4.95 18.81 -5.84
C ALA A 294 5.60 18.52 -7.20
N ARG A 295 6.85 18.05 -7.18
CA ARG A 295 7.56 17.56 -8.38
C ARG A 295 6.88 16.34 -8.99
N HIS A 296 6.43 15.38 -8.18
CA HIS A 296 5.70 14.20 -8.66
C HIS A 296 4.43 14.59 -9.41
N VAL A 297 3.57 15.41 -8.81
CA VAL A 297 2.34 15.89 -9.43
C VAL A 297 2.64 16.66 -10.73
N PHE A 298 3.63 17.55 -10.73
CA PHE A 298 4.04 18.27 -11.94
C PHE A 298 4.46 17.33 -13.08
N LEU A 299 5.34 16.37 -12.80
CA LEU A 299 5.81 15.42 -13.81
C LEU A 299 4.69 14.48 -14.28
N LEU A 300 3.80 14.02 -13.40
CA LEU A 300 2.63 13.22 -13.77
C LEU A 300 1.69 14.00 -14.70
N LEU A 301 1.40 15.26 -14.39
CA LEU A 301 0.58 16.14 -15.22
C LEU A 301 1.21 16.43 -16.60
N CYS A 302 2.54 16.40 -16.71
CA CYS A 302 3.25 16.51 -17.99
C CYS A 302 3.20 15.23 -18.85
N GLN A 303 2.83 14.06 -18.33
CA GLN A 303 2.80 12.84 -19.15
C GLN A 303 1.53 12.77 -20.00
N PHE A 304 1.67 12.79 -21.34
CA PHE A 304 0.52 12.72 -22.24
C PHE A 304 -0.40 11.52 -21.92
N VAL A 305 0.16 10.33 -21.74
CA VAL A 305 -0.55 9.12 -21.30
C VAL A 305 0.23 8.41 -20.19
N ASN A 306 -0.49 7.89 -19.20
CA ASN A 306 0.02 7.00 -18.17
C ASN A 306 -0.77 5.68 -18.23
N TYR A 307 -0.13 4.55 -17.94
CA TYR A 307 -0.76 3.23 -17.99
C TYR A 307 -0.94 2.64 -16.59
N MET A 308 -2.02 1.91 -16.41
CA MET A 308 -2.32 1.16 -15.20
C MET A 308 -2.89 -0.19 -15.61
N GLU A 309 -2.31 -1.25 -15.06
CA GLU A 309 -2.80 -2.62 -15.17
C GLU A 309 -3.22 -3.07 -13.77
N VAL A 310 -4.37 -3.74 -13.67
CA VAL A 310 -4.89 -4.20 -12.38
C VAL A 310 -5.34 -5.65 -12.47
N VAL A 311 -4.77 -6.50 -11.61
CA VAL A 311 -5.17 -7.90 -11.47
C VAL A 311 -6.00 -8.06 -10.21
N ARG A 312 -7.25 -8.52 -10.36
CA ARG A 312 -8.11 -8.95 -9.24
C ARG A 312 -7.91 -10.46 -9.08
N LEU A 313 -7.45 -10.92 -7.92
CA LEU A 313 -7.29 -12.36 -7.64
C LEU A 313 -8.60 -12.99 -7.11
N PRO A 314 -8.73 -14.33 -7.08
CA PRO A 314 -9.70 -15.00 -6.21
C PRO A 314 -9.71 -14.43 -4.78
N VAL A 315 -10.87 -14.46 -4.13
CA VAL A 315 -10.96 -14.10 -2.70
C VAL A 315 -10.16 -15.13 -1.90
N TYR A 316 -9.27 -14.65 -1.03
CA TYR A 316 -8.46 -15.51 -0.18
C TYR A 316 -9.22 -15.80 1.12
N TYR A 317 -9.44 -17.08 1.39
CA TYR A 317 -10.08 -17.58 2.61
C TYR A 317 -8.99 -18.14 3.55
N PRO A 318 -8.82 -17.59 4.77
CA PRO A 318 -7.78 -18.07 5.68
C PRO A 318 -8.09 -19.46 6.22
N SER A 319 -7.09 -20.34 6.20
CA SER A 319 -7.12 -21.62 6.90
C SER A 319 -7.18 -21.45 8.42
N GLU A 320 -7.59 -22.47 9.19
CA GLU A 320 -7.64 -22.37 10.66
C GLU A 320 -6.29 -21.96 11.30
N LYS A 321 -5.16 -22.35 10.69
CA LYS A 321 -3.82 -21.93 11.12
C LYS A 321 -3.58 -20.43 10.92
N GLU A 322 -4.12 -19.85 9.86
CA GLU A 322 -4.02 -18.42 9.54
C GLU A 322 -5.00 -17.56 10.34
N LYS A 323 -6.15 -18.13 10.74
CA LYS A 323 -7.04 -17.51 11.74
C LYS A 323 -6.38 -17.45 13.12
N GLY A 324 -5.57 -18.47 13.46
CA GLY A 324 -4.76 -18.51 14.69
C GLY A 324 -3.52 -17.62 14.65
N ASP A 325 -2.86 -17.46 13.50
CA ASP A 325 -1.72 -16.56 13.31
C ASP A 325 -1.94 -15.53 12.17
N PRO A 326 -2.37 -14.30 12.52
CA PRO A 326 -2.47 -13.19 11.57
C PRO A 326 -1.15 -12.77 10.90
N LYS A 327 0.03 -13.15 11.42
CA LYS A 327 1.33 -12.93 10.74
C LYS A 327 1.53 -13.95 9.62
N LEU A 328 1.21 -15.22 9.87
CA LEU A 328 1.19 -16.26 8.83
C LEU A 328 0.21 -15.90 7.71
N TYR A 329 -1.01 -15.48 8.07
CA TYR A 329 -2.02 -15.01 7.11
C TYR A 329 -1.49 -13.84 6.25
N ALA A 330 -0.95 -12.80 6.90
CA ALA A 330 -0.36 -11.66 6.21
C ALA A 330 0.78 -12.06 5.26
N ASN A 331 1.65 -13.00 5.68
CA ASN A 331 2.79 -13.46 4.90
C ASN A 331 2.39 -14.36 3.72
N ASN A 332 1.32 -15.16 3.85
CA ASN A 332 0.85 -16.01 2.77
C ASN A 332 0.12 -15.19 1.68
N VAL A 333 -0.75 -14.25 2.06
CA VAL A 333 -1.36 -13.31 1.09
C VAL A 333 -0.30 -12.44 0.41
N ARG A 334 0.75 -12.05 1.15
CA ARG A 334 1.92 -11.35 0.58
C ARG A 334 2.63 -12.21 -0.48
N LYS A 335 2.93 -13.48 -0.19
CA LYS A 335 3.55 -14.42 -1.14
C LYS A 335 2.68 -14.60 -2.39
N LEU A 336 1.36 -14.75 -2.22
CA LEU A 336 0.42 -14.85 -3.34
C LEU A 336 0.47 -13.60 -4.24
N ILE A 337 0.37 -12.39 -3.65
CA ILE A 337 0.47 -11.13 -4.40
C ILE A 337 1.83 -10.99 -5.09
N ALA A 338 2.92 -11.41 -4.45
CA ALA A 338 4.25 -11.38 -5.06
C ALA A 338 4.41 -12.36 -6.24
N MET A 339 3.90 -13.58 -6.10
CA MET A 339 3.92 -14.60 -7.15
C MET A 339 3.05 -14.19 -8.35
N GLU A 340 1.77 -13.88 -8.11
CA GLU A 340 0.80 -13.50 -9.14
C GLU A 340 1.10 -12.15 -9.79
N GLY A 341 1.72 -11.24 -9.04
CA GLY A 341 2.12 -9.92 -9.50
C GLY A 341 3.50 -9.87 -10.16
N ASN A 342 4.29 -10.95 -10.07
CA ASN A 342 5.72 -11.00 -10.37
C ASN A 342 6.48 -9.82 -9.71
N LEU A 343 6.46 -9.77 -8.37
CA LEU A 343 7.07 -8.74 -7.53
C LEU A 343 8.14 -9.34 -6.61
N VAL A 344 9.24 -8.62 -6.39
CA VAL A 344 10.34 -9.09 -5.54
C VAL A 344 10.03 -8.80 -4.06
N LEU A 345 10.09 -9.85 -3.22
CA LEU A 345 9.91 -9.71 -1.77
C LEU A 345 11.12 -9.01 -1.14
N SER A 346 10.90 -7.89 -0.44
CA SER A 346 11.93 -7.20 0.35
C SER A 346 11.64 -7.23 1.86
N ASN A 347 12.67 -7.17 2.71
CA ASN A 347 12.48 -7.11 4.16
C ASN A 347 12.50 -5.66 4.72
N LEU A 348 12.69 -4.66 3.86
CA LEU A 348 12.69 -3.24 4.23
C LEU A 348 11.26 -2.73 4.53
N GLY A 349 11.15 -1.63 5.26
CA GLY A 349 9.89 -0.95 5.58
C GLY A 349 9.98 0.57 5.59
N LEU A 350 8.97 1.21 6.18
CA LEU A 350 8.85 2.68 6.24
C LEU A 350 10.01 3.37 7.00
N ALA A 351 10.72 2.67 7.89
CA ALA A 351 11.90 3.22 8.54
C ALA A 351 13.04 3.39 7.52
N ASP A 352 13.36 2.32 6.80
CA ASP A 352 14.36 2.28 5.73
C ASP A 352 14.08 3.31 4.63
N LYS A 353 12.79 3.48 4.28
CA LYS A 353 12.36 4.50 3.32
C LYS A 353 12.69 5.93 3.77
N ARG A 354 12.60 6.21 5.08
CA ARG A 354 12.99 7.52 5.65
C ARG A 354 14.51 7.71 5.62
N VAL A 355 15.29 6.67 5.93
CA VAL A 355 16.77 6.70 5.85
C VAL A 355 17.23 6.98 4.42
N TYR A 356 16.69 6.25 3.45
CA TYR A 356 16.98 6.44 2.03
C TYR A 356 16.61 7.84 1.53
N HIS A 357 15.42 8.36 1.88
CA HIS A 357 15.02 9.71 1.51
C HIS A 357 15.90 10.78 2.18
N ALA A 358 16.32 10.59 3.44
CA ALA A 358 17.19 11.53 4.14
C ALA A 358 18.58 11.61 3.46
N ALA A 359 19.19 10.46 3.16
CA ALA A 359 20.43 10.37 2.40
C ALA A 359 20.31 11.06 1.03
N LEU A 360 19.26 10.76 0.26
CA LEU A 360 19.01 11.38 -1.05
C LEU A 360 18.69 12.88 -1.00
N SER A 361 18.25 13.41 0.14
CA SER A 361 18.00 14.85 0.31
C SER A 361 19.16 15.61 0.94
N GLY A 362 20.30 14.96 1.19
CA GLY A 362 21.45 15.55 1.90
C GLY A 362 21.09 16.04 3.31
N SER A 363 20.04 15.45 3.90
CA SER A 363 19.49 15.86 5.19
C SER A 363 19.89 14.84 6.24
N SER A 364 20.40 15.29 7.38
CA SER A 364 20.50 14.42 8.54
C SER A 364 19.12 13.86 8.88
N LEU A 365 19.07 12.62 9.34
CA LEU A 365 17.86 12.06 9.94
C LEU A 365 17.39 13.00 11.06
N PRO A 366 16.07 13.24 11.20
CA PRO A 366 15.53 13.78 12.44
C PRO A 366 15.97 12.84 13.56
N GLY A 367 16.90 13.32 14.39
CA GLY A 367 17.61 12.48 15.35
C GLY A 367 16.63 11.81 16.32
N ALA A 368 17.01 10.64 16.82
CA ALA A 368 16.31 10.02 17.94
C ALA A 368 16.57 10.85 19.22
N GLN A 369 15.88 11.99 19.37
CA GLN A 369 15.82 12.75 20.62
C GLN A 369 14.98 11.98 21.66
N HIS A 370 15.53 10.85 22.07
CA HIS A 370 15.28 10.11 23.31
C HIS A 370 16.46 9.14 23.51
N GLU A 371 17.67 9.70 23.49
CA GLU A 371 18.75 9.18 24.32
C GLU A 371 18.65 9.84 25.71
N LYS A 372 19.23 9.18 26.71
CA LYS A 372 19.00 9.36 28.15
C LYS A 372 19.15 10.80 28.65
N ASP A 373 18.20 11.20 29.48
CA ASP A 373 18.47 11.87 30.77
C ASP A 373 17.91 10.93 31.86
N ASP A 374 18.48 10.99 33.08
CA ASP A 374 18.23 10.05 34.19
C ASP A 374 16.92 10.30 35.00
#